data_AF-A0A384JPQ5-F1
#
_entry.id   AF-A0A384JPQ5-F1
#
_cell.length_a   1.000
_cell.length_b   1.000
_cell.length_c   1.000
_cell.angle_alpha   90.00
_cell.angle_beta   90.00
_cell.angle_gamma   90.00
#
_symmetry.space_group_name_H-M   'P 1'
#
loop_
_entity.id
_entity.type
_entity.pdbx_description
1 polymer ?
#
loop_
_entity_poly.entity_id
_entity_poly.type
_entity_poly.pdbx_seq_one_letter_code
_entity_poly.pdbx_strand_id
1 'polypeptide(L)'
;MEVTNPDDALVLGVMRTVRAKEPTASLVTLDVAGLSEQATVSSIDRVLKNVNLSVPPQLSDTEYVERRGVLHISRIVPDYLIDQAEKSNTYDAEAVVALDTLHYQKVSKEEIPLPGGCAEVDIYAASLNFKDLAIAMGLSQANEHLPGLEGGGIIRRLGQNTDSLKVGQRVVVSRKSSFANNLQSPVEAIYLLPDDMPYETTNAQKGQSVLIHSAAGCVGIAAIQLCKYHGTEIFATVGTEEKRNFLIQTFALASDHIFTSRSIAFESDLMKTTHGRGVDVVLDSLSSDLPDASWRCIADNGTFFEIGKKDMADRNNLSMEPFCRNASYRPIDMSLDSVPLSTIARLLSQTFSLIEQGHVKPIQPRTKFSFKDIGDAFRYMRSGNHIEKIVITDGEDRNVKILAGFIMHRQETHTNLYTSRFGHQKYH
;
A
#
# COMPACT_ATOMS: atom_id res chain seq x y z
N MET A 1 44.41 5.81 -7.07
CA MET A 1 45.49 5.89 -8.08
C MET A 1 45.14 7.03 -9.01
N GLU A 2 46.08 7.91 -9.32
CA GLU A 2 45.86 8.98 -10.30
C GLU A 2 45.83 8.39 -11.71
N VAL A 3 44.81 8.75 -12.50
CA VAL A 3 44.66 8.36 -13.91
C VAL A 3 45.19 9.50 -14.75
N THR A 4 46.21 9.24 -15.55
CA THR A 4 46.88 10.25 -16.39
C THR A 4 46.24 10.38 -17.76
N ASN A 5 45.75 9.28 -18.35
CA ASN A 5 44.98 9.28 -19.60
C ASN A 5 43.87 8.20 -19.57
N PRO A 6 42.59 8.58 -19.45
CA PRO A 6 41.49 7.62 -19.36
C PRO A 6 41.20 6.88 -20.68
N ASP A 7 41.55 7.45 -21.84
CA ASP A 7 41.27 6.85 -23.15
C ASP A 7 42.08 5.56 -23.38
N ASP A 8 43.26 5.47 -22.77
CA ASP A 8 44.12 4.29 -22.85
C ASP A 8 43.55 3.09 -22.09
N ALA A 9 42.59 3.30 -21.18
CA ALA A 9 41.98 2.23 -20.39
C ALA A 9 41.06 1.31 -21.21
N LEU A 10 40.62 1.73 -22.40
CA LEU A 10 39.80 0.92 -23.31
C LEU A 10 40.48 -0.39 -23.70
N VAL A 11 41.81 -0.40 -23.77
CA VAL A 11 42.60 -1.58 -24.11
C VAL A 11 42.39 -2.72 -23.12
N LEU A 12 42.09 -2.42 -21.86
CA LEU A 12 41.86 -3.44 -20.82
C LEU A 12 40.62 -4.29 -21.15
N GLY A 13 39.52 -3.66 -21.56
CA GLY A 13 38.29 -4.37 -21.94
C GLY A 13 38.45 -5.19 -23.22
N VAL A 14 39.18 -4.66 -24.20
CA VAL A 14 39.50 -5.39 -25.44
C VAL A 14 40.35 -6.61 -25.14
N MET A 15 41.43 -6.45 -24.36
CA MET A 15 42.34 -7.55 -24.02
C MET A 15 41.67 -8.63 -23.17
N ARG A 16 40.77 -8.27 -22.24
CA ARG A 16 39.90 -9.22 -21.54
C ARG A 16 39.06 -10.05 -22.50
N THR A 17 38.46 -9.41 -23.50
CA THR A 17 37.65 -10.09 -24.52
C THR A 17 38.48 -11.05 -25.35
N VAL A 18 39.68 -10.65 -25.78
CA VAL A 18 40.60 -11.51 -26.55
C VAL A 18 41.05 -12.71 -25.71
N ARG A 19 41.46 -12.49 -24.45
CA ARG A 19 41.82 -13.58 -23.53
C ARG A 19 40.68 -14.59 -23.32
N ALA A 20 39.44 -14.11 -23.26
CA ALA A 20 38.27 -14.97 -23.11
C ALA A 20 37.95 -15.79 -24.38
N LYS A 21 38.22 -15.24 -25.56
CA LYS A 21 37.94 -15.90 -26.86
C LYS A 21 39.06 -16.82 -27.33
N GLU A 22 40.31 -16.50 -27.04
CA GLU A 22 41.50 -17.25 -27.44
C GLU A 22 42.34 -17.62 -26.20
N PRO A 23 41.94 -18.64 -25.42
CA PRO A 23 42.62 -19.00 -24.16
C PRO A 23 44.06 -19.51 -24.35
N THR A 24 44.43 -19.86 -25.59
CA THR A 24 45.77 -20.32 -25.97
C THR A 24 46.74 -19.16 -26.22
N ALA A 25 46.24 -17.92 -26.35
CA ALA A 25 47.08 -16.74 -26.54
C ALA A 25 47.65 -16.28 -25.19
N SER A 26 48.99 -16.26 -25.08
CA SER A 26 49.68 -15.70 -23.91
C SER A 26 49.70 -14.17 -24.00
N LEU A 27 48.64 -13.54 -23.47
CA LEU A 27 48.45 -12.09 -23.51
C LEU A 27 48.42 -11.51 -22.10
N VAL A 28 49.42 -10.68 -21.78
CA VAL A 28 49.50 -9.96 -20.51
C VAL A 28 49.43 -8.46 -20.78
N THR A 29 48.66 -7.76 -19.96
CA THR A 29 48.51 -6.31 -20.03
C THR A 29 49.20 -5.66 -18.82
N LEU A 30 50.04 -4.67 -19.09
CA LEU A 30 50.71 -3.87 -18.07
C LEU A 30 50.39 -2.39 -18.32
N ASP A 31 49.64 -1.79 -17.41
CA ASP A 31 49.42 -0.34 -17.33
C ASP A 31 50.61 0.29 -16.58
N VAL A 32 51.27 1.28 -17.18
CA VAL A 32 52.47 1.93 -16.62
C VAL A 32 52.25 3.42 -16.37
N ALA A 33 52.88 3.96 -15.33
CA ALA A 33 52.74 5.37 -14.97
C ALA A 33 53.41 6.33 -15.98
N GLY A 34 54.47 5.88 -16.64
CA GLY A 34 55.21 6.66 -17.64
C GLY A 34 56.27 5.82 -18.38
N LEU A 35 56.56 6.17 -19.64
CA LEU A 35 57.36 5.33 -20.54
C LEU A 35 58.88 5.37 -20.29
N SER A 36 59.38 6.31 -19.48
CA SER A 36 60.82 6.61 -19.34
C SER A 36 61.36 6.54 -17.91
N GLU A 37 60.57 6.06 -16.95
CA GLU A 37 61.04 5.88 -15.58
C GLU A 37 61.82 4.58 -15.43
N GLN A 38 62.98 4.63 -14.77
CA GLN A 38 63.83 3.46 -14.53
C GLN A 38 63.09 2.34 -13.77
N ALA A 39 62.14 2.73 -12.93
CA ALA A 39 61.26 1.83 -12.19
C ALA A 39 60.25 1.11 -13.11
N THR A 40 59.72 1.79 -14.13
CA THR A 40 58.82 1.19 -15.13
C THR A 40 59.55 0.16 -15.99
N VAL A 41 60.80 0.43 -16.41
CA VAL A 41 61.61 -0.54 -17.16
C VAL A 41 61.83 -1.83 -16.37
N SER A 42 62.09 -1.73 -15.07
CA SER A 42 62.23 -2.91 -14.20
C SER A 42 60.93 -3.70 -14.07
N SER A 43 59.79 -3.01 -14.00
CA SER A 43 58.47 -3.64 -13.97
C SER A 43 58.12 -4.34 -15.29
N ILE A 44 58.47 -3.76 -16.43
CA ILE A 44 58.32 -4.40 -17.75
C ILE A 44 59.15 -5.69 -17.81
N ASP A 45 60.42 -5.66 -17.40
CA ASP A 45 61.28 -6.85 -17.35
C ASP A 45 60.71 -7.96 -16.45
N ARG A 46 60.17 -7.59 -15.28
CA ARG A 46 59.51 -8.54 -14.36
C ARG A 46 58.26 -9.18 -14.98
N VAL A 47 57.41 -8.39 -15.63
CA VAL A 47 56.20 -8.92 -16.27
C VAL A 47 56.54 -9.79 -17.47
N LEU A 48 57.52 -9.42 -18.29
CA LEU A 48 57.98 -10.23 -19.42
C LEU A 48 58.58 -11.56 -18.97
N LYS A 49 59.32 -11.59 -17.85
CA LYS A 49 59.80 -12.84 -17.25
C LYS A 49 58.65 -13.75 -16.83
N ASN A 50 57.56 -13.19 -16.29
CA ASN A 50 56.37 -13.96 -15.93
C ASN A 50 55.63 -14.51 -17.16
N VAL A 51 55.59 -13.78 -18.28
CA VAL A 51 55.02 -14.26 -19.55
C VAL A 51 55.78 -15.47 -20.10
N ASN A 52 57.10 -15.51 -19.90
CA ASN A 52 57.99 -16.57 -20.38
C ASN A 52 58.00 -17.83 -19.50
N LEU A 53 57.38 -17.79 -18.32
CA LEU A 53 57.21 -18.96 -17.48
C LEU A 53 55.96 -19.71 -17.93
N SER A 54 56.10 -20.99 -18.31
CA SER A 54 54.99 -21.88 -18.69
C SER A 54 54.12 -22.25 -17.48
N VAL A 55 53.52 -21.26 -16.83
CA VAL A 55 52.59 -21.43 -15.73
C VAL A 55 51.19 -21.63 -16.31
N PRO A 56 50.39 -22.60 -15.82
CA PRO A 56 49.00 -22.74 -16.24
C PRO A 56 48.24 -21.40 -16.06
N PRO A 57 47.37 -21.00 -17.01
CA PRO A 57 46.66 -19.70 -16.97
C PRO A 57 45.84 -19.47 -15.69
N GLN A 58 45.51 -20.52 -14.96
CA GLN A 58 44.74 -20.49 -13.71
C GLN A 58 45.57 -20.04 -12.49
N LEU A 59 46.90 -19.97 -12.63
CA LEU A 59 47.84 -19.64 -11.55
C LEU A 59 48.65 -18.36 -11.84
N SER A 60 48.41 -17.69 -12.98
CA SER A 60 49.14 -16.50 -13.39
C SER A 60 48.21 -15.30 -13.59
N ASP A 61 48.60 -14.16 -13.04
CA ASP A 61 47.90 -12.90 -13.29
C ASP A 61 48.24 -12.38 -14.69
N THR A 62 47.23 -11.87 -15.38
CA THR A 62 47.34 -11.38 -16.77
C THR A 62 47.14 -9.87 -16.90
N GLU A 63 46.85 -9.19 -15.79
CA GLU A 63 46.62 -7.75 -15.71
C GLU A 63 47.42 -7.16 -14.55
N TYR A 64 48.34 -6.26 -14.89
CA TYR A 64 49.22 -5.59 -13.94
C TYR A 64 49.12 -4.08 -14.09
N VAL A 65 49.30 -3.37 -12.98
CA VAL A 65 49.37 -1.91 -12.94
C VAL A 65 50.63 -1.51 -12.18
N GLU A 66 51.54 -0.84 -12.87
CA GLU A 66 52.74 -0.25 -12.28
C GLU A 66 52.45 1.20 -11.87
N ARG A 67 52.71 1.52 -10.60
CA ARG A 67 52.71 2.90 -10.11
C ARG A 67 53.90 3.09 -9.17
N ARG A 68 54.77 4.06 -9.48
CA ARG A 68 55.94 4.44 -8.66
C ARG A 68 56.87 3.25 -8.33
N GLY A 69 57.07 2.35 -9.30
CA GLY A 69 57.92 1.17 -9.18
C GLY A 69 57.30 -0.02 -8.48
N VAL A 70 56.01 0.03 -8.15
CA VAL A 70 55.28 -1.06 -7.49
C VAL A 70 54.26 -1.66 -8.47
N LEU A 71 54.35 -2.98 -8.66
CA LEU A 71 53.38 -3.76 -9.43
C LEU A 71 52.16 -4.10 -8.55
N HIS A 72 50.99 -3.69 -9.02
CA HIS A 72 49.69 -3.96 -8.42
C HIS A 72 48.89 -4.91 -9.33
N ILE A 73 47.97 -5.65 -8.72
CA ILE A 73 47.09 -6.59 -9.41
C ILE A 73 45.66 -6.21 -9.04
N SER A 74 44.81 -6.01 -10.05
CA SER A 74 43.41 -5.67 -9.81
C SER A 74 42.64 -6.92 -9.38
N ARG A 75 41.94 -6.83 -8.25
CA ARG A 75 41.05 -7.88 -7.76
C ARG A 75 39.64 -7.33 -7.65
N ILE A 76 38.67 -8.13 -8.10
CA ILE A 76 37.25 -7.84 -7.88
C ILE A 76 36.93 -8.38 -6.49
N VAL A 77 36.52 -7.49 -5.59
CA VAL A 77 36.05 -7.83 -4.25
C VAL A 77 34.65 -7.27 -4.06
N PRO A 78 33.75 -7.97 -3.35
CA PRO A 78 32.46 -7.40 -2.97
C PRO A 78 32.67 -6.15 -2.11
N ASP A 79 32.03 -5.05 -2.47
CA ASP A 79 32.03 -3.83 -1.65
C ASP A 79 30.87 -3.88 -0.66
N TYR A 80 31.14 -4.47 0.51
CA TYR A 80 30.15 -4.64 1.56
C TYR A 80 29.63 -3.30 2.14
N LEU A 81 30.34 -2.19 1.94
CA LEU A 81 29.91 -0.86 2.40
C LEU A 81 28.89 -0.28 1.43
N ILE A 82 29.07 -0.45 0.12
CA ILE A 82 28.06 -0.12 -0.89
C ILE A 82 26.83 -1.01 -0.71
N ASP A 83 26.99 -2.32 -0.48
CA ASP A 83 25.86 -3.22 -0.22
C ASP A 83 25.05 -2.82 1.02
N GLN A 84 25.72 -2.32 2.08
CA GLN A 84 25.03 -1.78 3.26
C GLN A 84 24.38 -0.42 2.97
N ALA A 85 25.03 0.43 2.17
CA ALA A 85 24.49 1.72 1.78
C ALA A 85 23.29 1.60 0.83
N GLU A 86 23.29 0.66 -0.13
CA GLU A 86 22.16 0.37 -1.01
C GLU A 86 21.01 -0.29 -0.25
N LYS A 87 21.29 -1.16 0.73
CA LYS A 87 20.26 -1.62 1.68
C LYS A 87 19.62 -0.48 2.47
N SER A 88 20.35 0.61 2.69
CA SER A 88 19.84 1.82 3.34
C SER A 88 19.21 2.85 2.38
N ASN A 89 19.51 2.76 1.08
CA ASN A 89 19.03 3.62 0.00
C ASN A 89 18.59 2.73 -1.18
N THR A 90 17.47 2.03 -1.03
CA THR A 90 16.93 1.23 -2.12
C THR A 90 16.26 2.16 -3.13
N TYR A 91 16.95 2.41 -4.24
CA TYR A 91 16.38 2.87 -5.50
C TYR A 91 16.56 1.70 -6.50
N ASP A 92 15.48 1.33 -7.17
CA ASP A 92 15.33 0.21 -8.12
C ASP A 92 15.22 -1.20 -7.51
N ALA A 93 13.97 -1.62 -7.33
CA ALA A 93 13.59 -3.02 -7.53
C ALA A 93 12.23 -3.04 -8.26
N GLU A 94 12.19 -3.72 -9.41
CA GLU A 94 10.93 -4.09 -10.06
C GLU A 94 10.05 -4.84 -9.05
N ALA A 95 8.80 -4.39 -8.94
CA ALA A 95 7.87 -4.76 -7.89
C ALA A 95 7.65 -6.27 -7.77
N VAL A 96 8.38 -6.90 -6.86
CA VAL A 96 7.92 -8.12 -6.18
C VAL A 96 7.43 -7.67 -4.83
N VAL A 97 6.11 -7.53 -4.75
CA VAL A 97 5.39 -7.05 -3.58
C VAL A 97 5.51 -8.08 -2.45
N ALA A 98 6.49 -7.87 -1.57
CA ALA A 98 6.63 -8.58 -0.32
C ALA A 98 6.40 -7.59 0.83
N LEU A 99 5.58 -7.95 1.82
CA LEU A 99 5.34 -7.12 3.02
C LEU A 99 6.65 -6.76 3.74
N ASP A 100 7.71 -7.54 3.52
CA ASP A 100 9.05 -7.33 4.08
C ASP A 100 9.81 -6.16 3.43
N THR A 101 9.30 -5.62 2.31
CA THR A 101 9.86 -4.43 1.63
C THR A 101 9.24 -3.12 2.09
N LEU A 102 8.24 -3.17 2.99
CA LEU A 102 7.60 -1.99 3.56
C LEU A 102 8.60 -1.20 4.41
N HIS A 103 8.91 0.01 3.97
CA HIS A 103 9.75 0.94 4.70
C HIS A 103 9.23 2.37 4.50
N TYR A 104 9.57 3.25 5.44
CA TYR A 104 9.29 4.67 5.29
C TYR A 104 10.46 5.35 4.58
N GLN A 105 10.16 6.19 3.59
CA GLN A 105 11.15 6.98 2.87
C GLN A 105 11.02 8.45 3.24
N LYS A 106 12.07 9.27 3.15
CA LYS A 106 11.94 10.71 3.33
C LYS A 106 11.44 11.37 2.03
N VAL A 107 10.23 11.96 2.01
CA VAL A 107 9.70 12.66 0.82
C VAL A 107 10.53 13.90 0.41
N SER A 108 10.96 14.74 1.35
CA SER A 108 11.78 15.93 1.02
C SER A 108 12.69 16.36 2.18
N LYS A 109 13.85 16.94 1.86
CA LYS A 109 14.72 17.63 2.85
C LYS A 109 14.21 19.03 3.18
N GLU A 110 13.47 19.65 2.27
CA GLU A 110 12.93 21.01 2.39
C GLU A 110 11.42 20.99 2.61
N GLU A 111 10.91 22.04 3.24
CA GLU A 111 9.48 22.19 3.50
C GLU A 111 8.74 22.41 2.17
N ILE A 112 7.80 21.51 1.87
CA ILE A 112 7.08 21.54 0.60
C ILE A 112 6.11 22.74 0.62
N PRO A 113 6.07 23.58 -0.43
CA PRO A 113 5.10 24.66 -0.53
C PRO A 113 3.67 24.13 -0.37
N LEU A 114 2.87 24.78 0.47
CA LEU A 114 1.47 24.39 0.71
C LEU A 114 0.56 25.10 -0.31
N PRO A 115 -0.13 24.37 -1.20
CA PRO A 115 -1.03 24.99 -2.17
C PRO A 115 -2.18 25.76 -1.51
N GLY A 116 -2.74 26.72 -2.24
CA GLY A 116 -4.01 27.35 -1.85
C GLY A 116 -5.14 26.32 -1.83
N GLY A 117 -6.07 26.44 -0.87
CA GLY A 117 -7.14 25.48 -0.63
C GLY A 117 -6.70 24.21 0.11
N CYS A 118 -5.44 24.13 0.56
CA CYS A 118 -4.91 22.99 1.31
C CYS A 118 -4.49 23.37 2.73
N ALA A 119 -4.60 22.42 3.65
CA ALA A 119 -3.99 22.49 4.97
C ALA A 119 -3.02 21.32 5.18
N GLU A 120 -2.00 21.54 6.00
CA GLU A 120 -1.03 20.54 6.42
C GLU A 120 -1.39 20.05 7.81
N VAL A 121 -1.55 18.74 7.98
CA VAL A 121 -2.00 18.08 9.20
C VAL A 121 -0.89 17.20 9.76
N ASP A 122 -0.51 17.41 11.03
CA ASP A 122 0.33 16.47 11.77
C ASP A 122 -0.52 15.23 12.09
N ILE A 123 -0.17 14.07 11.54
CA ILE A 123 -0.94 12.82 11.71
C ILE A 123 -0.51 12.12 13.00
N TYR A 124 -1.48 11.77 13.84
CA TYR A 124 -1.27 11.08 15.13
C TYR A 124 -1.77 9.63 15.09
N ALA A 125 -2.76 9.36 14.26
CA ALA A 125 -3.31 8.03 14.08
C ALA A 125 -3.72 7.85 12.63
N ALA A 126 -3.41 6.69 12.07
CA ALA A 126 -3.89 6.29 10.76
C ALA A 126 -4.56 4.92 10.85
N SER A 127 -5.61 4.74 10.06
CA SER A 127 -6.35 3.48 10.02
C SER A 127 -5.82 2.58 8.94
N LEU A 128 -5.59 1.30 9.27
CA LEU A 128 -5.27 0.28 8.29
C LEU A 128 -6.56 -0.38 7.77
N ASN A 129 -6.79 -0.30 6.47
CA ASN A 129 -7.95 -0.84 5.77
C ASN A 129 -7.55 -1.98 4.82
N PHE A 130 -8.50 -2.85 4.47
CA PHE A 130 -8.21 -4.01 3.60
C PHE A 130 -7.68 -3.57 2.23
N LYS A 131 -8.14 -2.41 1.74
CA LYS A 131 -7.62 -1.81 0.51
C LYS A 131 -6.13 -1.47 0.61
N ASP A 132 -5.63 -1.04 1.77
CA ASP A 132 -4.20 -0.79 1.97
C ASP A 132 -3.41 -2.09 1.85
N LEU A 133 -3.91 -3.19 2.43
CA LEU A 133 -3.33 -4.52 2.28
C LEU A 133 -3.38 -4.98 0.82
N ALA A 134 -4.50 -4.78 0.11
CA ALA A 134 -4.62 -5.14 -1.30
C ALA A 134 -3.62 -4.37 -2.19
N ILE A 135 -3.42 -3.07 -1.93
CA ILE A 135 -2.38 -2.25 -2.58
C ILE A 135 -0.99 -2.83 -2.25
N ALA A 136 -0.71 -3.10 -0.98
CA ALA A 136 0.55 -3.68 -0.52
C ALA A 136 0.74 -5.16 -0.86
N MET A 137 -0.21 -5.79 -1.56
CA MET A 137 -0.10 -7.14 -2.14
C MET A 137 -0.13 -7.13 -3.68
N GLY A 138 -0.23 -5.95 -4.30
CA GLY A 138 -0.34 -5.82 -5.76
C GLY A 138 -1.68 -6.29 -6.33
N LEU A 139 -2.71 -6.42 -5.48
CA LEU A 139 -4.05 -6.90 -5.86
C LEU A 139 -4.99 -5.78 -6.30
N SER A 140 -4.64 -4.50 -6.06
CA SER A 140 -5.44 -3.36 -6.51
C SER A 140 -5.18 -3.06 -7.99
N GLN A 141 -6.23 -3.02 -8.81
CA GLN A 141 -6.18 -2.50 -10.17
C GLN A 141 -6.22 -0.97 -10.16
N ALA A 142 -5.63 -0.32 -11.19
CA ALA A 142 -5.53 1.15 -11.40
C ALA A 142 -4.28 1.89 -10.86
N ASN A 143 -3.07 1.33 -10.95
CA ASN A 143 -1.81 2.02 -10.59
C ASN A 143 -1.87 2.70 -9.21
N GLU A 144 -2.63 2.13 -8.28
CA GLU A 144 -2.74 2.67 -6.93
C GLU A 144 -1.57 2.12 -6.11
N HIS A 145 -0.68 3.03 -5.71
CA HIS A 145 0.58 2.70 -5.05
C HIS A 145 0.73 3.32 -3.66
N LEU A 146 -0.26 4.14 -3.26
CA LEU A 146 -0.23 4.92 -2.03
C LEU A 146 -1.27 4.38 -1.04
N PRO A 147 -0.86 3.62 -0.02
CA PRO A 147 -1.72 3.20 1.07
C PRO A 147 -1.93 4.34 2.09
N GLY A 148 -2.82 4.11 3.05
CA GLY A 148 -3.24 5.05 4.07
C GLY A 148 -4.35 5.95 3.55
N LEU A 149 -5.60 5.51 3.69
CA LEU A 149 -6.78 6.17 3.13
C LEU A 149 -7.39 7.23 4.05
N GLU A 150 -7.08 7.17 5.33
CA GLU A 150 -7.65 8.05 6.34
C GLU A 150 -6.68 8.22 7.52
N GLY A 151 -6.72 9.38 8.16
CA GLY A 151 -5.88 9.70 9.32
C GLY A 151 -6.51 10.75 10.22
N GLY A 152 -6.23 10.66 11.52
CA GLY A 152 -6.61 11.65 12.53
C GLY A 152 -5.39 12.43 12.99
N GLY A 153 -5.55 13.74 13.13
CA GLY A 153 -4.41 14.62 13.42
C GLY A 153 -4.79 16.03 13.88
N ILE A 154 -3.80 16.91 13.84
CA ILE A 154 -3.94 18.33 14.21
C ILE A 154 -3.46 19.20 13.06
N ILE A 155 -4.21 20.25 12.71
CA ILE A 155 -3.80 21.21 11.69
C ILE A 155 -2.51 21.92 12.12
N ARG A 156 -1.45 21.78 11.33
CA ARG A 156 -0.13 22.38 11.52
C ARG A 156 -0.01 23.73 10.80
N ARG A 157 -0.43 23.79 9.54
CA ARG A 157 -0.30 24.97 8.67
C ARG A 157 -1.45 25.07 7.69
N LEU A 158 -1.74 26.30 7.26
CA LEU A 158 -2.82 26.63 6.34
C LEU A 158 -2.28 27.29 5.08
N GLY A 159 -2.76 26.85 3.92
CA GLY A 159 -2.56 27.52 2.64
C GLY A 159 -3.50 28.72 2.50
N GLN A 160 -3.34 29.49 1.43
CA GLN A 160 -4.29 30.55 1.09
C GLN A 160 -5.71 29.97 0.85
N ASN A 161 -6.77 30.74 1.05
CA ASN A 161 -8.18 30.32 0.85
C ASN A 161 -8.61 29.14 1.75
N THR A 162 -8.28 29.18 3.03
CA THR A 162 -8.62 28.13 4.02
C THR A 162 -9.32 28.70 5.27
N ASP A 163 -10.13 29.75 5.07
CA ASP A 163 -10.69 30.58 6.15
C ASP A 163 -11.62 29.83 7.13
N SER A 164 -12.11 28.65 6.75
CA SER A 164 -12.93 27.77 7.60
C SER A 164 -12.12 26.98 8.64
N LEU A 165 -10.79 26.98 8.55
CA LEU A 165 -9.89 26.19 9.39
C LEU A 165 -8.94 27.08 10.22
N LYS A 166 -8.44 26.53 11.32
CA LYS A 166 -7.47 27.15 12.24
C LYS A 166 -6.38 26.17 12.61
N VAL A 167 -5.14 26.64 12.66
CA VAL A 167 -4.01 25.88 13.22
C VAL A 167 -4.32 25.44 14.65
N GLY A 168 -4.00 24.19 14.99
CA GLY A 168 -4.28 23.59 16.29
C GLY A 168 -5.61 22.82 16.37
N GLN A 169 -6.48 22.90 15.35
CA GLN A 169 -7.73 22.13 15.33
C GLN A 169 -7.47 20.63 15.14
N ARG A 170 -8.25 19.81 15.88
CA ARG A 170 -8.27 18.36 15.73
C ARG A 170 -9.14 18.00 14.53
N VAL A 171 -8.61 17.17 13.65
CA VAL A 171 -9.26 16.83 12.38
C VAL A 171 -9.12 15.35 12.04
N VAL A 172 -10.04 14.87 11.22
CA VAL A 172 -9.89 13.64 10.43
C VAL A 172 -9.72 14.02 8.97
N VAL A 173 -8.80 13.36 8.29
CA VAL A 173 -8.50 13.53 6.87
C VAL A 173 -8.85 12.25 6.15
N SER A 174 -9.63 12.35 5.07
CA SER A 174 -9.95 11.22 4.17
C SER A 174 -9.17 11.39 2.87
N ARG A 175 -7.92 10.90 2.86
CA ARG A 175 -7.00 11.03 1.73
C ARG A 175 -5.92 9.95 1.77
N LYS A 176 -5.48 9.52 0.58
CA LYS A 176 -4.32 8.63 0.36
C LYS A 176 -3.05 9.20 1.03
N SER A 177 -2.10 8.33 1.36
CA SER A 177 -0.81 8.67 2.02
C SER A 177 -0.91 9.10 3.49
N SER A 178 -1.95 8.66 4.21
CA SER A 178 -2.11 8.97 5.64
C SER A 178 -1.12 8.24 6.57
N PHE A 179 -0.41 7.21 6.09
CA PHE A 179 0.71 6.58 6.82
C PHE A 179 1.98 7.45 6.74
N ALA A 180 1.89 8.66 7.28
CA ALA A 180 2.94 9.66 7.31
C ALA A 180 2.93 10.42 8.63
N ASN A 181 3.98 11.19 8.89
CA ASN A 181 4.06 12.11 10.03
C ASN A 181 3.23 13.39 9.79
N ASN A 182 3.17 13.86 8.54
CA ASN A 182 2.35 14.98 8.11
C ASN A 182 1.73 14.69 6.74
N LEU A 183 0.59 15.31 6.50
CA LEU A 183 -0.17 15.17 5.26
C LEU A 183 -0.73 16.52 4.85
N GLN A 184 -0.40 16.97 3.64
CA GLN A 184 -1.10 18.09 3.01
C GLN A 184 -2.41 17.56 2.42
N SER A 185 -3.53 18.25 2.63
CA SER A 185 -4.84 17.83 2.13
C SER A 185 -5.69 19.04 1.74
N PRO A 186 -6.48 18.97 0.65
CA PRO A 186 -7.51 19.95 0.36
C PRO A 186 -8.49 20.10 1.54
N VAL A 187 -9.00 21.32 1.76
CA VAL A 187 -9.94 21.63 2.85
C VAL A 187 -11.17 20.74 2.80
N GLU A 188 -11.64 20.36 1.62
CA GLU A 188 -12.85 19.56 1.42
C GLU A 188 -12.68 18.10 1.86
N ALA A 189 -11.43 17.63 2.00
CA ALA A 189 -11.09 16.30 2.51
C ALA A 189 -10.69 16.33 4.00
N ILE A 190 -10.83 17.48 4.67
CA ILE A 190 -10.52 17.69 6.09
C ILE A 190 -11.82 17.91 6.87
N TYR A 191 -11.97 17.16 7.95
CA TYR A 191 -13.14 17.17 8.81
C TYR A 191 -12.75 17.60 10.20
N LEU A 192 -13.30 18.72 10.65
CA LEU A 192 -13.23 19.11 12.05
C LEU A 192 -13.90 18.03 12.87
N LEU A 193 -13.23 17.58 13.93
CA LEU A 193 -13.87 16.83 15.00
C LEU A 193 -14.69 17.87 15.79
N PRO A 194 -16.02 17.92 15.66
CA PRO A 194 -16.83 18.95 16.31
C PRO A 194 -17.05 18.62 17.80
N ASP A 195 -17.45 19.64 18.57
CA ASP A 195 -17.89 19.48 19.97
C ASP A 195 -19.42 19.40 20.09
N ASP A 196 -20.21 19.84 19.09
CA ASP A 196 -21.68 19.67 18.99
C ASP A 196 -22.20 20.24 17.64
N MET A 197 -22.89 19.44 16.79
CA MET A 197 -23.75 19.98 15.71
C MET A 197 -24.86 19.00 15.23
N PRO A 198 -26.07 19.45 14.80
CA PRO A 198 -27.20 18.58 14.45
C PRO A 198 -27.34 18.21 12.94
N TYR A 199 -28.27 17.28 12.70
CA TYR A 199 -28.36 16.32 11.58
C TYR A 199 -29.35 16.61 10.46
N GLU A 200 -29.08 15.99 9.30
CA GLU A 200 -30.08 15.23 8.51
C GLU A 200 -29.37 14.10 7.74
N THR A 201 -29.88 12.86 7.74
CA THR A 201 -29.36 11.69 6.97
C THR A 201 -30.45 10.95 6.21
N THR A 202 -30.11 10.57 4.97
CA THR A 202 -30.80 9.67 4.02
C THR A 202 -30.61 8.19 4.41
N ASN A 203 -31.38 7.18 4.01
CA ASN A 203 -32.80 6.99 3.68
C ASN A 203 -33.09 5.46 3.85
N ALA A 204 -32.58 4.85 4.93
CA ALA A 204 -32.98 3.52 5.38
C ALA A 204 -34.27 3.68 6.18
N GLN A 205 -35.33 2.99 5.76
CA GLN A 205 -36.63 3.15 6.38
C GLN A 205 -36.81 2.14 7.51
N LYS A 206 -37.39 2.60 8.61
CA LYS A 206 -37.76 1.76 9.75
C LYS A 206 -38.57 0.55 9.25
N GLY A 207 -38.17 -0.66 9.67
CA GLY A 207 -38.84 -1.91 9.32
C GLY A 207 -38.34 -2.61 8.05
N GLN A 208 -37.36 -2.06 7.32
CA GLN A 208 -36.68 -2.81 6.26
C GLN A 208 -35.75 -3.88 6.84
N SER A 209 -35.51 -4.96 6.11
CA SER A 209 -34.51 -5.97 6.46
C SER A 209 -33.20 -5.78 5.68
N VAL A 210 -32.08 -6.02 6.35
CA VAL A 210 -30.73 -5.79 5.82
C VAL A 210 -29.87 -7.01 6.07
N LEU A 211 -29.27 -7.58 5.02
CA LEU A 211 -28.20 -8.57 5.13
C LEU A 211 -26.84 -7.87 5.06
N ILE A 212 -26.05 -8.03 6.11
CA ILE A 212 -24.70 -7.47 6.23
C ILE A 212 -23.68 -8.62 6.17
N HIS A 213 -22.91 -8.69 5.09
CA HIS A 213 -21.83 -9.66 5.01
C HIS A 213 -20.58 -9.23 5.77
N SER A 214 -19.80 -10.21 6.22
CA SER A 214 -18.59 -9.98 7.02
C SER A 214 -18.84 -9.05 8.21
N ALA A 215 -19.96 -9.24 8.89
CA ALA A 215 -20.56 -8.23 9.77
C ALA A 215 -19.72 -7.90 11.01
N ALA A 216 -18.84 -8.82 11.43
CA ALA A 216 -17.86 -8.58 12.49
C ALA A 216 -16.61 -7.78 12.03
N GLY A 217 -16.54 -7.37 10.76
CA GLY A 217 -15.53 -6.43 10.26
C GLY A 217 -15.90 -4.97 10.51
N CYS A 218 -14.99 -4.04 10.24
CA CYS A 218 -15.19 -2.62 10.56
C CYS A 218 -16.40 -2.01 9.85
N VAL A 219 -16.55 -2.25 8.54
CA VAL A 219 -17.71 -1.76 7.78
C VAL A 219 -19.00 -2.42 8.26
N GLY A 220 -18.96 -3.72 8.53
CA GLY A 220 -20.10 -4.47 9.05
C GLY A 220 -20.57 -3.94 10.42
N ILE A 221 -19.65 -3.68 11.34
CA ILE A 221 -19.95 -3.09 12.65
C ILE A 221 -20.56 -1.69 12.50
N ALA A 222 -20.01 -0.86 11.62
CA ALA A 222 -20.59 0.47 11.34
C ALA A 222 -22.01 0.35 10.75
N ALA A 223 -22.21 -0.56 9.81
CA ALA A 223 -23.51 -0.82 9.19
C ALA A 223 -24.55 -1.32 10.22
N ILE A 224 -24.17 -2.21 11.14
CA ILE A 224 -25.05 -2.68 12.23
C ILE A 224 -25.51 -1.49 13.10
N GLN A 225 -24.60 -0.59 13.46
CA GLN A 225 -24.94 0.57 14.29
C GLN A 225 -25.93 1.51 13.60
N LEU A 226 -25.71 1.78 12.30
CA LEU A 226 -26.64 2.58 11.49
C LEU A 226 -28.00 1.89 11.32
N CYS A 227 -28.01 0.59 11.02
CA CYS A 227 -29.21 -0.22 10.91
C CYS A 227 -30.04 -0.17 12.21
N LYS A 228 -29.39 -0.32 13.36
CA LYS A 228 -30.02 -0.17 14.67
C LYS A 228 -30.60 1.22 14.91
N TYR A 229 -29.86 2.26 14.55
CA TYR A 229 -30.33 3.64 14.64
C TYR A 229 -31.60 3.86 13.80
N HIS A 230 -31.64 3.30 12.58
CA HIS A 230 -32.80 3.38 11.69
C HIS A 230 -33.94 2.40 12.04
N GLY A 231 -33.72 1.46 12.98
CA GLY A 231 -34.72 0.46 13.37
C GLY A 231 -35.01 -0.56 12.26
N THR A 232 -33.97 -1.01 11.55
CA THR A 232 -34.06 -2.06 10.54
C THR A 232 -33.87 -3.45 11.18
N GLU A 233 -34.41 -4.48 10.54
CA GLU A 233 -34.15 -5.87 10.88
C GLU A 233 -32.80 -6.30 10.30
N ILE A 234 -31.92 -6.86 11.13
CA ILE A 234 -30.53 -7.14 10.75
C ILE A 234 -30.33 -8.66 10.62
N PHE A 235 -29.81 -9.06 9.46
CA PHE A 235 -29.24 -10.36 9.18
C PHE A 235 -27.74 -10.18 8.93
N ALA A 236 -26.93 -11.13 9.37
CA ALA A 236 -25.48 -11.00 9.33
C ALA A 236 -24.80 -12.29 8.89
N THR A 237 -23.64 -12.18 8.25
CA THR A 237 -22.74 -13.33 8.08
C THR A 237 -21.39 -13.12 8.75
N VAL A 238 -20.83 -14.20 9.31
CA VAL A 238 -19.53 -14.21 9.98
C VAL A 238 -18.74 -15.47 9.66
N GLY A 239 -17.41 -15.38 9.75
CA GLY A 239 -16.52 -16.48 9.40
C GLY A 239 -16.22 -17.47 10.54
N THR A 240 -16.48 -17.11 11.80
CA THR A 240 -16.14 -17.95 12.98
C THR A 240 -17.18 -17.80 14.09
N GLU A 241 -17.25 -18.78 14.99
CA GLU A 241 -18.16 -18.75 16.16
C GLU A 241 -17.78 -17.64 17.16
N GLU A 242 -16.49 -17.29 17.29
CA GLU A 242 -16.07 -16.16 18.13
C GLU A 242 -16.65 -14.84 17.60
N LYS A 243 -16.62 -14.65 16.27
CA LYS A 243 -17.23 -13.49 15.60
C LYS A 243 -18.75 -13.49 15.76
N ARG A 244 -19.39 -14.66 15.74
CA ARG A 244 -20.84 -14.80 16.00
C ARG A 244 -21.19 -14.37 17.42
N ASN A 245 -20.50 -14.93 18.41
CA ASN A 245 -20.72 -14.61 19.82
C ASN A 245 -20.49 -13.12 20.11
N PHE A 246 -19.49 -12.52 19.47
CA PHE A 246 -19.25 -11.08 19.55
C PHE A 246 -20.46 -10.25 19.10
N LEU A 247 -21.09 -10.59 17.96
CA LEU A 247 -22.26 -9.87 17.47
C LEU A 247 -23.48 -10.04 18.38
N ILE A 248 -23.68 -11.24 18.93
CA ILE A 248 -24.76 -11.52 19.89
C ILE A 248 -24.57 -10.70 21.18
N GLN A 249 -23.37 -10.72 21.77
CA GLN A 249 -23.11 -10.06 23.05
C GLN A 249 -23.06 -8.53 22.93
N THR A 250 -22.45 -8.02 21.87
CA THR A 250 -22.21 -6.58 21.70
C THR A 250 -23.41 -5.85 21.11
N PHE A 251 -24.08 -6.50 20.15
CA PHE A 251 -25.18 -5.90 19.40
C PHE A 251 -26.51 -6.61 19.62
N ALA A 252 -26.62 -7.56 20.56
CA ALA A 252 -27.89 -8.24 20.86
C ALA A 252 -28.61 -8.76 19.59
N LEU A 253 -27.84 -9.19 18.58
CA LEU A 253 -28.42 -9.79 17.38
C LEU A 253 -28.92 -11.20 17.74
N ALA A 254 -30.06 -11.57 17.15
CA ALA A 254 -30.63 -12.90 17.34
C ALA A 254 -29.72 -13.96 16.70
N SER A 255 -29.53 -15.09 17.38
CA SER A 255 -28.58 -16.13 16.95
C SER A 255 -28.97 -16.77 15.61
N ASP A 256 -30.27 -16.83 15.33
CA ASP A 256 -30.91 -17.30 14.08
C ASP A 256 -30.87 -16.28 12.94
N HIS A 257 -30.38 -15.07 13.19
CA HIS A 257 -30.12 -14.03 12.19
C HIS A 257 -28.63 -13.94 11.78
N ILE A 258 -27.77 -14.82 12.33
CA ILE A 258 -26.34 -14.83 12.05
C ILE A 258 -25.94 -16.15 11.39
N PHE A 259 -25.43 -16.05 10.17
CA PHE A 259 -25.07 -17.19 9.31
C PHE A 259 -23.57 -17.26 9.00
N THR A 260 -23.13 -18.33 8.35
CA THR A 260 -21.73 -18.48 7.92
C THR A 260 -21.41 -17.60 6.70
N SER A 261 -20.23 -16.96 6.70
CA SER A 261 -19.72 -16.21 5.54
C SER A 261 -18.75 -17.02 4.67
N ARG A 262 -18.59 -18.33 4.93
CA ARG A 262 -17.58 -19.19 4.27
C ARG A 262 -18.16 -20.17 3.25
N SER A 263 -19.48 -20.25 3.16
CA SER A 263 -20.17 -21.12 2.21
C SER A 263 -21.52 -20.55 1.85
N ILE A 264 -22.08 -21.01 0.73
CA ILE A 264 -23.43 -20.64 0.27
C ILE A 264 -24.56 -21.09 1.21
N ALA A 265 -24.26 -21.82 2.30
CA ALA A 265 -25.26 -22.33 3.23
C ALA A 265 -26.15 -21.23 3.83
N PHE A 266 -25.60 -20.00 3.98
CA PHE A 266 -26.37 -18.85 4.48
C PHE A 266 -27.60 -18.54 3.64
N GLU A 267 -27.59 -18.82 2.33
CA GLU A 267 -28.72 -18.56 1.43
C GLU A 267 -29.94 -19.35 1.92
N SER A 268 -29.77 -20.65 2.14
CA SER A 268 -30.87 -21.52 2.56
C SER A 268 -31.39 -21.18 3.95
N ASP A 269 -30.51 -20.75 4.87
CA ASP A 269 -30.89 -20.41 6.23
C ASP A 269 -31.58 -19.05 6.28
N LEU A 270 -31.05 -18.05 5.57
CA LEU A 270 -31.67 -16.74 5.43
C LEU A 270 -33.06 -16.83 4.79
N MET A 271 -33.20 -17.61 3.72
CA MET A 271 -34.50 -17.79 3.05
C MET A 271 -35.50 -18.50 3.96
N LYS A 272 -35.07 -19.43 4.83
CA LYS A 272 -35.97 -20.02 5.84
C LYS A 272 -36.40 -18.99 6.88
N THR A 273 -35.45 -18.23 7.45
CA THR A 273 -35.73 -17.23 8.48
C THR A 273 -36.61 -16.10 7.96
N THR A 274 -36.46 -15.72 6.69
CA THR A 274 -37.29 -14.71 6.02
C THR A 274 -38.54 -15.27 5.34
N HIS A 275 -38.89 -16.54 5.59
CA HIS A 275 -40.06 -17.22 5.01
C HIS A 275 -40.14 -17.15 3.48
N GLY A 276 -38.99 -17.22 2.80
CA GLY A 276 -38.86 -17.18 1.36
C GLY A 276 -38.87 -15.76 0.78
N ARG A 277 -39.02 -14.72 1.60
CA ARG A 277 -39.07 -13.32 1.14
C ARG A 277 -37.72 -12.78 0.70
N GLY A 278 -36.64 -13.16 1.41
CA GLY A 278 -35.35 -12.50 1.28
C GLY A 278 -35.27 -11.19 2.04
N VAL A 279 -34.33 -10.32 1.64
CA VAL A 279 -34.04 -9.05 2.33
C VAL A 279 -34.15 -7.81 1.45
N ASP A 280 -34.53 -6.67 2.03
CA ASP A 280 -34.72 -5.43 1.29
C ASP A 280 -33.39 -4.78 0.87
N VAL A 281 -32.34 -4.95 1.67
CA VAL A 281 -31.01 -4.43 1.39
C VAL A 281 -29.97 -5.51 1.63
N VAL A 282 -29.00 -5.63 0.71
CA VAL A 282 -27.79 -6.41 0.93
C VAL A 282 -26.59 -5.48 0.91
N LEU A 283 -25.72 -5.57 1.91
CA LEU A 283 -24.39 -4.97 1.90
C LEU A 283 -23.37 -6.09 1.77
N ASP A 284 -22.83 -6.26 0.57
CA ASP A 284 -21.91 -7.34 0.25
C ASP A 284 -20.46 -6.91 0.12
N SER A 285 -19.59 -7.78 0.60
CA SER A 285 -18.14 -7.66 0.51
C SER A 285 -17.47 -9.02 0.27
N LEU A 286 -18.24 -10.03 -0.11
CA LEU A 286 -17.74 -11.39 -0.33
C LEU A 286 -17.09 -11.49 -1.72
N SER A 287 -16.74 -12.70 -2.14
CA SER A 287 -16.15 -12.94 -3.45
C SER A 287 -16.48 -14.35 -3.95
N SER A 288 -16.19 -14.62 -5.22
CA SER A 288 -16.44 -15.91 -5.89
C SER A 288 -17.93 -16.19 -6.02
N ASP A 289 -18.42 -17.34 -5.55
CA ASP A 289 -19.80 -17.78 -5.82
C ASP A 289 -20.79 -17.22 -4.77
N LEU A 290 -20.28 -16.56 -3.73
CA LEU A 290 -21.07 -16.05 -2.61
C LEU A 290 -21.92 -14.83 -2.99
N PRO A 291 -21.42 -13.82 -3.73
CA PRO A 291 -22.22 -12.66 -4.13
C PRO A 291 -23.46 -13.04 -4.97
N ASP A 292 -23.36 -14.05 -5.83
CA ASP A 292 -24.50 -14.55 -6.62
C ASP A 292 -25.59 -15.20 -5.74
N ALA A 293 -25.18 -15.93 -4.69
CA ALA A 293 -26.12 -16.42 -3.67
C ALA A 293 -26.78 -15.27 -2.89
N SER A 294 -26.01 -14.26 -2.51
CA SER A 294 -26.53 -13.06 -1.87
C SER A 294 -27.50 -12.29 -2.77
N TRP A 295 -27.23 -12.25 -4.08
CA TRP A 295 -28.09 -11.59 -5.07
C TRP A 295 -29.44 -12.30 -5.22
N ARG A 296 -29.47 -13.64 -5.12
CA ARG A 296 -30.74 -14.39 -5.10
C ARG A 296 -31.58 -14.13 -3.85
N CYS A 297 -30.94 -13.81 -2.72
CA CYS A 297 -31.61 -13.48 -1.46
C CYS A 297 -32.27 -12.10 -1.43
N ILE A 298 -32.17 -11.28 -2.48
CA ILE A 298 -32.79 -9.95 -2.52
C ILE A 298 -34.32 -10.07 -2.60
N ALA A 299 -35.06 -9.27 -1.83
CA ALA A 299 -36.51 -9.19 -1.91
C ALA A 299 -36.96 -8.31 -3.09
N ASP A 300 -38.27 -8.31 -3.36
CA ASP A 300 -38.88 -7.40 -4.34
C ASP A 300 -38.58 -5.93 -4.02
N ASN A 301 -38.18 -5.17 -5.03
CA ASN A 301 -37.71 -3.78 -4.94
C ASN A 301 -36.45 -3.58 -4.09
N GLY A 302 -35.75 -4.66 -3.74
CA GLY A 302 -34.56 -4.57 -2.89
C GLY A 302 -33.37 -3.92 -3.60
N THR A 303 -32.39 -3.48 -2.82
CA THR A 303 -31.13 -2.93 -3.33
C THR A 303 -29.94 -3.73 -2.81
N PHE A 304 -29.12 -4.22 -3.73
CA PHE A 304 -27.85 -4.84 -3.44
C PHE A 304 -26.73 -3.81 -3.57
N PHE A 305 -25.96 -3.62 -2.51
CA PHE A 305 -24.78 -2.76 -2.47
C PHE A 305 -23.52 -3.62 -2.46
N GLU A 306 -22.73 -3.52 -3.53
CA GLU A 306 -21.46 -4.22 -3.69
C GLU A 306 -20.32 -3.29 -3.31
N ILE A 307 -19.56 -3.63 -2.27
CA ILE A 307 -18.32 -2.93 -1.91
C ILE A 307 -17.07 -3.79 -2.20
N GLY A 308 -17.25 -5.06 -2.55
CA GLY A 308 -16.20 -5.92 -3.06
C GLY A 308 -15.79 -5.51 -4.47
N LYS A 309 -14.50 -5.66 -4.78
CA LYS A 309 -13.93 -5.31 -6.10
C LYS A 309 -13.52 -6.51 -6.94
N LYS A 310 -13.43 -7.69 -6.32
CA LYS A 310 -12.83 -8.87 -6.94
C LYS A 310 -13.61 -9.33 -8.16
N ASP A 311 -14.92 -9.49 -8.05
CA ASP A 311 -15.75 -9.97 -9.16
C ASP A 311 -15.80 -8.98 -10.34
N MET A 312 -15.78 -7.68 -10.05
CA MET A 312 -15.65 -6.63 -11.07
C MET A 312 -14.29 -6.69 -11.77
N ALA A 313 -13.21 -6.88 -11.01
CA ALA A 313 -11.84 -6.99 -11.50
C ALA A 313 -11.64 -8.24 -12.39
N ASP A 314 -12.29 -9.35 -12.02
CA ASP A 314 -12.25 -10.64 -12.72
C ASP A 314 -13.24 -10.70 -13.90
N ARG A 315 -14.08 -9.67 -14.10
CA ARG A 315 -15.11 -9.57 -15.15
C ARG A 315 -16.12 -10.72 -15.09
N ASN A 316 -16.54 -11.09 -13.89
CA ASN A 316 -17.53 -12.14 -13.68
C ASN A 316 -18.93 -11.72 -14.16
N ASN A 317 -19.78 -12.71 -14.42
CA ASN A 317 -21.14 -12.49 -14.88
C ASN A 317 -22.08 -12.24 -13.69
N LEU A 318 -23.07 -11.37 -13.89
CA LEU A 318 -24.16 -11.13 -12.95
C LEU A 318 -25.44 -11.80 -13.45
N SER A 319 -26.11 -12.57 -12.59
CA SER A 319 -27.41 -13.17 -12.92
C SER A 319 -28.47 -12.09 -13.15
N MET A 320 -29.20 -12.21 -14.27
CA MET A 320 -30.25 -11.27 -14.64
C MET A 320 -31.59 -11.54 -13.92
N GLU A 321 -31.77 -12.70 -13.29
CA GLU A 321 -33.04 -13.14 -12.70
C GLU A 321 -33.59 -12.15 -11.65
N PRO A 322 -32.81 -11.66 -10.66
CA PRO A 322 -33.38 -10.82 -9.62
C PRO A 322 -33.86 -9.44 -10.10
N PHE A 323 -33.44 -8.98 -11.29
CA PHE A 323 -33.99 -7.75 -11.87
C PHE A 323 -35.49 -7.86 -12.21
N CYS A 324 -36.02 -9.08 -12.42
CA CYS A 324 -37.45 -9.31 -12.59
C CYS A 324 -38.28 -8.94 -11.34
N ARG A 325 -37.62 -8.83 -10.18
CA ARG A 325 -38.20 -8.40 -8.90
C ARG A 325 -38.08 -6.89 -8.66
N ASN A 326 -37.80 -6.10 -9.72
CA ASN A 326 -37.51 -4.67 -9.63
C ASN A 326 -36.33 -4.34 -8.70
N ALA A 327 -35.41 -5.30 -8.50
CA ALA A 327 -34.24 -5.13 -7.66
C ALA A 327 -33.18 -4.25 -8.34
N SER A 328 -32.37 -3.55 -7.53
CA SER A 328 -31.25 -2.73 -7.99
C SER A 328 -29.92 -3.34 -7.54
N TYR A 329 -28.92 -3.32 -8.43
CA TYR A 329 -27.54 -3.69 -8.09
C TYR A 329 -26.64 -2.45 -8.19
N ARG A 330 -25.93 -2.11 -7.11
CA ARG A 330 -25.21 -0.85 -6.94
C ARG A 330 -23.79 -1.07 -6.40
N PRO A 331 -22.76 -1.09 -7.27
CA PRO A 331 -21.38 -1.04 -6.80
C PRO A 331 -21.09 0.34 -6.19
N ILE A 332 -20.45 0.36 -5.02
CA ILE A 332 -20.03 1.57 -4.32
C ILE A 332 -18.52 1.56 -4.12
N ASP A 333 -17.85 2.57 -4.67
CA ASP A 333 -16.42 2.79 -4.46
C ASP A 333 -16.14 4.23 -4.02
N MET A 334 -16.01 4.42 -2.71
CA MET A 334 -15.70 5.72 -2.10
C MET A 334 -14.24 6.18 -2.34
N SER A 335 -13.43 5.36 -3.01
CA SER A 335 -12.01 5.67 -3.26
C SER A 335 -11.70 6.20 -4.65
N LEU A 336 -12.73 6.32 -5.51
CA LEU A 336 -12.58 6.91 -6.84
C LEU A 336 -12.38 8.43 -6.72
N ASP A 337 -11.42 8.96 -7.48
CA ASP A 337 -11.17 10.41 -7.55
C ASP A 337 -12.37 11.19 -8.15
N SER A 338 -13.30 10.49 -8.82
CA SER A 338 -14.54 11.04 -9.34
C SER A 338 -15.60 11.29 -8.26
N VAL A 339 -15.45 10.76 -7.05
CA VAL A 339 -16.38 11.04 -5.95
C VAL A 339 -16.18 12.49 -5.51
N PRO A 340 -17.22 13.35 -5.58
CA PRO A 340 -17.08 14.73 -5.19
C PRO A 340 -16.69 14.87 -3.72
N LEU A 341 -15.66 15.66 -3.42
CA LEU A 341 -15.20 15.89 -2.04
C LEU A 341 -16.33 16.48 -1.16
N SER A 342 -17.25 17.25 -1.74
CA SER A 342 -18.43 17.77 -1.03
C SER A 342 -19.38 16.66 -0.56
N THR A 343 -19.49 15.55 -1.30
CA THR A 343 -20.28 14.38 -0.89
C THR A 343 -19.62 13.66 0.27
N ILE A 344 -18.30 13.43 0.18
CA ILE A 344 -17.51 12.84 1.28
C ILE A 344 -17.66 13.70 2.52
N ALA A 345 -17.59 15.03 2.36
CA ALA A 345 -17.72 15.97 3.44
C ALA A 345 -19.07 15.91 4.14
N ARG A 346 -20.15 15.95 3.36
CA ARG A 346 -21.50 15.80 3.89
C ARG A 346 -21.69 14.49 4.65
N LEU A 347 -21.21 13.37 4.12
CA LEU A 347 -21.34 12.04 4.75
C LEU A 347 -20.54 11.91 6.05
N LEU A 348 -19.35 12.52 6.11
CA LEU A 348 -18.54 12.54 7.32
C LEU A 348 -19.11 13.48 8.38
N SER A 349 -19.51 14.69 8.01
CA SER A 349 -20.22 15.62 8.91
C SER A 349 -21.49 15.00 9.48
N GLN A 350 -22.25 14.29 8.64
CA GLN A 350 -23.33 13.43 9.10
C GLN A 350 -22.74 12.46 10.12
N THR A 351 -21.93 11.47 9.76
CA THR A 351 -21.41 10.42 10.67
C THR A 351 -20.92 10.95 12.04
N PHE A 352 -20.18 12.06 12.10
CA PHE A 352 -19.71 12.65 13.36
C PHE A 352 -20.84 13.09 14.29
N SER A 353 -21.91 13.68 13.75
CA SER A 353 -23.08 14.06 14.55
C SER A 353 -23.73 12.85 15.25
N LEU A 354 -23.70 11.63 14.66
CA LEU A 354 -24.33 10.41 15.24
C LEU A 354 -23.44 9.88 16.35
N ILE A 355 -22.13 10.10 16.19
CA ILE A 355 -21.13 9.79 17.20
C ILE A 355 -21.31 10.70 18.41
N GLU A 356 -21.45 12.01 18.20
CA GLU A 356 -21.72 12.99 19.25
C GLU A 356 -23.01 12.69 20.01
N GLN A 357 -24.08 12.37 19.27
CA GLN A 357 -25.38 12.01 19.86
C GLN A 357 -25.38 10.63 20.55
N GLY A 358 -24.27 9.87 20.46
CA GLY A 358 -24.13 8.55 21.08
C GLY A 358 -24.93 7.44 20.39
N HIS A 359 -25.53 7.71 19.23
CA HIS A 359 -26.26 6.74 18.42
C HIS A 359 -25.33 5.79 17.67
N VAL A 360 -24.17 6.28 17.24
CA VAL A 360 -23.06 5.48 16.72
C VAL A 360 -21.91 5.59 17.70
N LYS A 361 -21.25 4.49 18.00
CA LYS A 361 -20.08 4.44 18.88
C LYS A 361 -18.82 4.18 18.05
N PRO A 362 -17.68 4.75 18.43
CA PRO A 362 -16.39 4.38 17.86
C PRO A 362 -16.19 2.86 17.90
N ILE A 363 -15.74 2.27 16.79
CA ILE A 363 -15.58 0.82 16.65
C ILE A 363 -14.62 0.30 17.74
N GLN A 364 -15.05 -0.77 18.41
CA GLN A 364 -14.27 -1.53 19.38
C GLN A 364 -14.45 -3.04 19.11
N PRO A 365 -13.43 -3.86 19.39
CA PRO A 365 -12.14 -3.48 19.96
C PRO A 365 -11.16 -2.87 18.92
N ARG A 366 -10.01 -2.34 19.37
CA ARG A 366 -8.98 -1.73 18.50
C ARG A 366 -7.61 -2.29 18.85
N THR A 367 -6.91 -2.83 17.86
CA THR A 367 -5.51 -3.23 18.00
C THR A 367 -4.64 -2.05 17.62
N LYS A 368 -3.67 -1.70 18.46
CA LYS A 368 -2.73 -0.61 18.18
C LYS A 368 -1.37 -1.19 17.78
N PHE A 369 -0.79 -0.64 16.72
CA PHE A 369 0.59 -0.89 16.33
C PHE A 369 1.35 0.44 16.29
N SER A 370 2.63 0.42 16.66
CA SER A 370 3.52 1.56 16.45
C SER A 370 3.67 1.82 14.96
N PHE A 371 3.98 3.05 14.56
CA PHE A 371 4.40 3.30 13.19
C PHE A 371 5.66 2.49 12.83
N LYS A 372 6.52 2.15 13.79
CA LYS A 372 7.71 1.29 13.57
C LYS A 372 7.34 -0.15 13.18
N ASP A 373 6.19 -0.63 13.64
CA ASP A 373 5.75 -2.02 13.51
C ASP A 373 4.74 -2.19 12.36
N ILE A 374 4.76 -1.30 11.38
CA ILE A 374 3.78 -1.30 10.29
C ILE A 374 3.80 -2.62 9.50
N GLY A 375 4.98 -3.22 9.27
CA GLY A 375 5.08 -4.53 8.63
C GLY A 375 4.32 -5.62 9.41
N ASP A 376 4.40 -5.61 10.74
CA ASP A 376 3.65 -6.53 11.59
C ASP A 376 2.15 -6.24 11.57
N ALA A 377 1.74 -4.96 11.51
CA ALA A 377 0.34 -4.59 11.36
C ALA A 377 -0.27 -5.15 10.06
N PHE A 378 0.46 -5.06 8.94
CA PHE A 378 0.02 -5.64 7.66
C PHE A 378 -0.01 -7.17 7.71
N ARG A 379 0.97 -7.84 8.33
CA ARG A 379 0.96 -9.30 8.53
C ARG A 379 -0.21 -9.74 9.40
N TYR A 380 -0.50 -8.99 10.46
CA TYR A 380 -1.64 -9.22 11.34
C TYR A 380 -2.95 -9.07 10.56
N MET A 381 -3.10 -8.03 9.74
CA MET A 381 -4.25 -7.85 8.85
C MET A 381 -4.44 -9.03 7.88
N ARG A 382 -3.35 -9.49 7.26
CA ARG A 382 -3.36 -10.61 6.31
C ARG A 382 -3.88 -11.91 6.91
N SER A 383 -3.75 -12.11 8.22
CA SER A 383 -4.26 -13.32 8.88
C SER A 383 -5.79 -13.45 8.83
N GLY A 384 -6.54 -12.34 8.66
CA GLY A 384 -8.00 -12.32 8.64
C GLY A 384 -8.68 -12.66 9.97
N ASN A 385 -7.91 -12.94 11.01
CA ASN A 385 -8.41 -13.39 12.32
C ASN A 385 -8.82 -12.23 13.24
N HIS A 386 -8.53 -10.99 12.88
CA HIS A 386 -8.94 -9.85 13.67
C HIS A 386 -10.45 -9.58 13.56
N ILE A 387 -11.03 -9.14 14.66
CA ILE A 387 -12.36 -8.52 14.75
C ILE A 387 -12.22 -6.99 14.83
N GLU A 388 -11.05 -6.55 15.30
CA GLU A 388 -10.75 -5.20 15.73
C GLU A 388 -10.36 -4.28 14.58
N LYS A 389 -10.55 -2.96 14.76
CA LYS A 389 -9.90 -1.97 13.88
C LYS A 389 -8.41 -1.92 14.22
N ILE A 390 -7.56 -2.09 13.23
CA ILE A 390 -6.12 -1.89 13.37
C ILE A 390 -5.82 -0.39 13.22
N VAL A 391 -5.18 0.18 14.24
CA VAL A 391 -4.80 1.58 14.30
C VAL A 391 -3.28 1.69 14.43
N ILE A 392 -2.66 2.43 13.52
CA ILE A 392 -1.23 2.76 13.59
C ILE A 392 -1.09 4.06 14.39
N THR A 393 -0.45 4.00 15.56
CA THR A 393 -0.27 5.15 16.46
C THR A 393 0.85 4.92 17.48
N ASP A 394 1.62 5.98 17.76
CA ASP A 394 2.59 6.04 18.86
C ASP A 394 2.07 6.87 20.06
N GLY A 395 0.77 7.21 20.06
CA GLY A 395 0.19 8.11 21.07
C GLY A 395 0.64 9.56 20.88
N GLU A 396 0.95 10.26 21.97
CA GLU A 396 1.46 11.64 21.93
C GLU A 396 2.97 11.71 21.66
N ASP A 397 3.69 10.58 21.68
CA ASP A 397 5.13 10.54 21.50
C ASP A 397 5.51 10.71 20.02
N ARG A 398 5.95 11.92 19.66
CA ARG A 398 6.44 12.28 18.32
C ARG A 398 7.92 11.92 18.10
N ASN A 399 8.62 11.34 19.08
CA ASN A 399 10.06 11.03 18.94
C ASN A 399 10.34 9.86 17.99
N VAL A 400 9.30 9.17 17.52
CA VAL A 400 9.42 8.31 16.35
C VAL A 400 9.57 9.20 15.12
N LYS A 401 10.83 9.48 14.78
CA LYS A 401 11.19 10.12 13.50
C LYS A 401 10.91 9.16 12.36
N ILE A 402 9.65 9.11 11.94
CA ILE A 402 9.25 8.47 10.69
C ILE A 402 9.68 9.43 9.58
N LEU A 403 10.71 9.03 8.84
CA LEU A 403 11.10 9.73 7.61
C LEU A 403 9.94 9.57 6.63
N ALA A 404 9.28 10.66 6.27
CA ALA A 404 7.88 10.73 5.80
C ALA A 404 7.58 10.09 4.42
N GLY A 405 6.68 9.10 4.35
CA GLY A 405 5.94 8.75 3.12
C GLY A 405 6.08 7.30 2.64
N PHE A 406 4.95 6.70 2.25
CA PHE A 406 4.90 5.47 1.46
C PHE A 406 5.07 5.81 -0.02
N ILE A 407 6.06 5.21 -0.68
CA ILE A 407 6.16 5.21 -2.14
C ILE A 407 6.54 3.79 -2.55
N MET A 408 5.67 3.09 -3.28
CA MET A 408 6.18 2.04 -4.17
C MET A 408 6.79 2.76 -5.38
N HIS A 409 8.08 2.52 -5.60
CA HIS A 409 8.90 3.27 -6.56
C HIS A 409 8.24 3.41 -7.93
N ARG A 410 7.98 4.67 -8.30
CA ARG A 410 8.13 5.15 -9.67
C ARG A 410 8.63 6.58 -9.62
N GLN A 411 9.83 6.84 -10.13
CA GLN A 411 10.32 8.21 -10.30
C GLN A 411 9.47 8.93 -11.36
N GLU A 412 8.59 9.82 -10.93
CA GLU A 412 7.96 10.82 -11.80
C GLU A 412 8.38 12.23 -11.36
N THR A 413 9.66 12.58 -11.45
CA THR A 413 10.08 14.01 -11.48
C THR A 413 11.44 14.30 -12.13
N HIS A 414 12.18 13.31 -12.66
CA HIS A 414 13.44 13.58 -13.37
C HIS A 414 13.43 12.96 -14.77
N THR A 415 13.69 13.80 -15.77
CA THR A 415 13.96 13.37 -17.14
C THR A 415 15.33 12.67 -17.15
N ASN A 416 15.35 11.39 -16.86
CA ASN A 416 16.56 10.58 -16.97
C ASN A 416 16.75 10.21 -18.45
N LEU A 417 17.84 10.68 -19.05
CA LEU A 417 18.18 10.42 -20.44
C LEU A 417 18.88 9.06 -20.54
N TYR A 418 18.10 8.00 -20.75
CA TYR A 418 18.63 6.66 -21.02
C TYR A 418 18.81 6.50 -22.54
N THR A 419 20.05 6.36 -22.98
CA THR A 419 20.42 6.34 -24.40
C THR A 419 20.01 5.06 -25.16
N SER A 420 19.39 4.06 -24.52
CA SER A 420 19.07 2.77 -25.18
C SER A 420 17.84 2.00 -24.66
N ARG A 421 16.72 2.66 -24.31
CA ARG A 421 15.52 1.96 -23.78
C ARG A 421 14.64 1.22 -24.82
N PHE A 422 14.98 1.20 -26.10
CA PHE A 422 14.18 0.53 -27.14
C PHE A 422 14.52 -0.96 -27.40
N GLY A 423 15.34 -1.59 -26.54
CA GLY A 423 15.94 -2.91 -26.83
C GLY A 423 15.15 -4.18 -26.48
N HIS A 424 13.98 -4.11 -25.83
CA HIS A 424 13.25 -5.32 -25.41
C HIS A 424 11.74 -5.23 -25.69
N GLN A 425 11.37 -5.27 -26.98
CA GLN A 425 10.14 -5.94 -27.40
C GLN A 425 10.52 -7.36 -27.83
N LYS A 426 10.45 -8.33 -26.90
CA LYS A 426 10.36 -9.74 -27.29
C LYS A 426 8.92 -9.98 -27.74
N TYR A 427 8.75 -10.14 -29.05
CA TYR A 427 7.62 -10.89 -29.59
C TYR A 427 7.79 -12.35 -29.16
N HIS A 428 6.86 -12.86 -28.36
CA HIS A 428 6.48 -14.27 -28.32
C HIS A 428 5.02 -14.39 -27.89
#